data_AF-A0A2E9QEK9-F1
#
_entry.id   AF-A0A2E9QEK9-F1
#
_cell.length_a   1.000
_cell.length_b   1.000
_cell.length_c   1.000
_cell.angle_alpha   90.00
_cell.angle_beta   90.00
_cell.angle_gamma   90.00
#
_symmetry.space_group_name_H-M   'P 1'
#
loop_
_entity.id
_entity.type
_entity.pdbx_description
1 polymer ?
#
loop_
_entity_poly.entity_id
_entity_poly.type
_entity_poly.pdbx_seq_one_letter_code
_entity_poly.pdbx_strand_id
1 'polypeptide(L)'
;MLFRTSGPKAGWPGNRLTIARPYCKEGLSGKLNHTLEKNKGLSAKEVLALVKRCGEKDPEALKEFFRLYSNDIYNFPLRVFHLDEDAASDFYLYAFERLKTGQRFRSFQGKSSFRTWFYTVLRNMLIDWMRTVHEVKTVEKQKSDDESRNLQWIETVADPDTEKSDDSDFMEHFHHILDELPRDLSIVFKLVFIYYLDLGLADWDYLLENSSMDRGEMARRIADQKNELAERSTGNLSQQDKITSLYLSVLELKTKRSRLMAEMETRNVDPGEEAELERIDHLIEKKQNQREKLIQKRKKGHFVVRAPYRFVSEILDIPEGSVSVMMSRIMDAFRMDSEIRKAILD
;
A
#
# COMPACT_ATOMS: atom_id res chain seq x y z
N MET A 1 25.65 -59.21 25.52
CA MET A 1 26.73 -58.33 25.01
C MET A 1 26.17 -57.60 23.80
N LEU A 2 26.06 -56.27 23.70
CA LEU A 2 26.76 -55.17 24.35
C LEU A 2 25.82 -53.94 24.49
N PHE A 3 25.90 -53.34 25.68
CA PHE A 3 25.84 -51.92 26.07
C PHE A 3 24.87 -50.92 25.42
N ARG A 4 23.93 -50.48 26.28
CA ARG A 4 23.44 -49.10 26.41
C ARG A 4 24.60 -48.11 26.57
N THR A 5 24.48 -46.94 25.95
CA THR A 5 24.79 -45.66 26.62
C THR A 5 23.72 -44.63 26.27
N SER A 6 23.27 -43.95 27.31
CA SER A 6 22.28 -42.88 27.34
C SER A 6 23.00 -41.54 27.54
N GLY A 7 22.58 -40.50 26.82
CA GLY A 7 23.03 -39.12 27.04
C GLY A 7 22.08 -38.12 26.33
N PRO A 8 21.87 -36.92 26.88
CA PRO A 8 20.56 -36.26 26.87
C PRO A 8 20.34 -35.29 25.71
N LYS A 9 19.09 -35.21 25.24
CA LYS A 9 18.59 -34.12 24.39
C LYS A 9 18.54 -32.82 25.22
N ALA A 10 19.59 -32.00 25.11
CA ALA A 10 19.58 -30.62 25.59
C ALA A 10 18.71 -29.78 24.63
N GLY A 11 17.64 -29.20 25.18
CA GLY A 11 16.76 -28.30 24.47
C GLY A 11 17.39 -26.93 24.26
N TRP A 12 17.04 -26.32 23.13
CA TRP A 12 16.95 -24.86 23.01
C TRP A 12 15.51 -24.52 22.62
N PRO A 13 14.96 -23.44 23.22
CA PRO A 13 13.55 -23.14 23.17
C PRO A 13 13.20 -22.68 21.76
N GLY A 14 12.34 -23.45 21.09
CA GLY A 14 11.65 -22.92 19.92
C GLY A 14 10.90 -21.68 20.38
N ASN A 15 11.31 -20.51 19.85
CA ASN A 15 10.54 -19.27 19.85
C ASN A 15 9.23 -19.52 19.11
N ARG A 16 8.32 -20.21 19.80
CA ARG A 16 6.92 -20.29 19.50
C ARG A 16 6.40 -18.91 19.86
N LEU A 17 6.50 -17.98 18.91
CA LEU A 17 5.71 -16.75 18.93
C LEU A 17 4.26 -17.20 19.14
N THR A 18 3.83 -17.13 20.39
CA THR A 18 2.45 -17.22 20.83
C THR A 18 1.75 -16.02 20.20
N ILE A 19 1.40 -16.14 18.93
CA ILE A 19 0.33 -15.34 18.35
C ILE A 19 -0.88 -15.69 19.21
N ALA A 20 -1.30 -14.71 20.01
CA ALA A 20 -2.40 -14.81 20.94
C ALA A 20 -3.56 -15.59 20.31
N ARG A 21 -4.15 -16.50 21.10
CA ARG A 21 -5.39 -17.19 20.78
C ARG A 21 -6.40 -16.21 20.15
N PRO A 22 -7.18 -16.69 19.17
CA PRO A 22 -7.95 -15.84 18.28
C PRO A 22 -8.93 -14.99 19.09
N TYR A 23 -8.92 -13.69 18.81
CA TYR A 23 -9.95 -12.75 19.27
C TYR A 23 -11.33 -13.42 19.21
N CYS A 24 -11.95 -13.43 20.38
CA CYS A 24 -13.08 -14.26 20.80
C CYS A 24 -14.27 -14.22 19.82
N LYS A 25 -14.92 -15.38 19.67
CA LYS A 25 -16.01 -15.68 18.73
C LYS A 25 -17.35 -14.97 19.00
N GLU A 26 -17.48 -14.09 19.98
CA GLU A 26 -18.81 -13.64 20.44
C GLU A 26 -19.08 -12.12 20.42
N GLY A 27 -18.10 -11.28 20.03
CA GLY A 27 -18.25 -9.81 20.14
C GLY A 27 -18.52 -9.03 18.84
N LEU A 28 -18.18 -9.59 17.67
CA LEU A 28 -18.17 -8.85 16.40
C LEU A 28 -19.48 -8.94 15.60
N SER A 29 -20.25 -10.03 15.77
CA SER A 29 -21.51 -10.24 15.04
C SER A 29 -22.55 -9.14 15.36
N GLY A 30 -22.62 -8.69 16.61
CA GLY A 30 -23.63 -7.71 17.06
C GLY A 30 -23.36 -6.27 16.63
N LYS A 31 -22.09 -5.84 16.55
CA LYS A 31 -21.72 -4.46 16.16
C LYS A 31 -21.57 -4.26 14.66
N LEU A 32 -21.29 -5.33 13.90
CA LEU A 32 -21.19 -5.28 12.43
C LEU A 32 -22.56 -5.15 11.73
N ASN A 33 -23.65 -5.51 12.41
CA ASN A 33 -24.99 -5.53 11.79
C ASN A 33 -25.66 -4.15 11.73
N HIS A 34 -25.26 -3.17 12.55
CA HIS A 34 -26.05 -1.94 12.69
C HIS A 34 -25.69 -0.80 11.73
N THR A 35 -24.47 -0.75 11.17
CA THR A 35 -24.00 0.47 10.47
C THR A 35 -24.16 0.44 8.95
N LEU A 36 -24.75 -0.60 8.35
CA LEU A 36 -24.82 -0.68 6.88
C LEU A 36 -26.15 -1.28 6.40
N GLU A 37 -27.28 -0.74 6.87
CA GLU A 37 -28.58 -1.08 6.31
C GLU A 37 -28.86 -0.27 5.03
N LYS A 38 -28.82 -0.98 3.90
CA LYS A 38 -29.86 -1.01 2.87
C LYS A 38 -29.49 -2.17 1.94
N ASN A 39 -30.35 -3.18 1.86
CA ASN A 39 -30.30 -4.13 0.74
C ASN A 39 -30.26 -3.28 -0.54
N LYS A 40 -29.29 -3.50 -1.42
CA LYS A 40 -29.20 -2.84 -2.74
C LYS A 40 -30.34 -3.32 -3.67
N GLY A 41 -31.59 -3.17 -3.23
CA GLY A 41 -32.80 -3.57 -3.94
C GLY A 41 -33.11 -5.07 -4.00
N LEU A 42 -32.15 -5.97 -3.74
CA LEU A 42 -32.38 -7.41 -3.86
C LEU A 42 -32.96 -8.04 -2.57
N SER A 43 -33.99 -8.87 -2.76
CA SER A 43 -34.53 -9.78 -1.75
C SER A 43 -33.54 -10.91 -1.43
N ALA A 44 -33.68 -11.51 -0.24
CA ALA A 44 -32.85 -12.64 0.17
C ALA A 44 -32.91 -13.83 -0.82
N LYS A 45 -34.05 -14.02 -1.50
CA LYS A 45 -34.24 -15.06 -2.51
C LYS A 45 -33.44 -14.78 -3.78
N GLU A 46 -33.43 -13.53 -4.25
CA GLU A 46 -32.66 -13.12 -5.42
C GLU A 46 -31.15 -13.20 -5.16
N VAL A 47 -30.71 -12.79 -3.97
CA VAL A 47 -29.30 -12.95 -3.56
C VAL A 47 -28.89 -14.42 -3.56
N LEU A 48 -29.74 -15.31 -3.04
CA LEU A 48 -29.45 -16.74 -3.04
C LEU A 48 -29.36 -17.31 -4.47
N ALA A 49 -30.24 -16.88 -5.38
CA ALA A 49 -30.22 -17.29 -6.78
C ALA A 49 -28.94 -16.80 -7.49
N LEU A 50 -28.57 -15.53 -7.29
CA LEU A 50 -27.33 -14.95 -7.82
C LEU A 50 -26.10 -15.73 -7.36
N VAL A 51 -26.02 -16.04 -6.06
CA VAL A 51 -24.89 -16.75 -5.46
C VAL A 51 -24.77 -18.19 -5.98
N LYS A 52 -25.90 -18.88 -6.20
CA LYS A 52 -25.91 -20.20 -6.82
C LYS A 52 -25.34 -20.17 -8.24
N ARG A 53 -25.81 -19.24 -9.09
CA ARG A 53 -25.30 -19.04 -10.44
C ARG A 53 -23.80 -18.67 -10.45
N CYS A 54 -23.35 -17.86 -9.49
CA CYS A 54 -21.92 -17.59 -9.30
C CYS A 54 -21.12 -18.88 -9.00
N GLY A 55 -21.68 -19.80 -8.21
CA GLY A 55 -21.08 -21.10 -7.92
C GLY A 55 -21.00 -22.05 -9.13
N GLU A 56 -21.88 -21.85 -10.10
CA GLU A 56 -21.91 -22.54 -11.40
C GLU A 56 -20.94 -21.91 -12.43
N LYS A 57 -20.24 -20.83 -12.05
CA LYS A 57 -19.33 -20.05 -12.90
C LYS A 57 -20.03 -19.34 -14.07
N ASP A 58 -21.29 -18.97 -13.88
CA ASP A 58 -22.01 -18.12 -14.83
C ASP A 58 -21.34 -16.71 -14.88
N PRO A 59 -20.81 -16.30 -16.05
CA PRO A 59 -20.09 -15.03 -16.17
C PRO A 59 -20.98 -13.81 -15.91
N GLU A 60 -22.26 -13.85 -16.29
CA GLU A 60 -23.19 -12.73 -16.06
C GLU A 60 -23.54 -12.59 -14.58
N ALA A 61 -23.72 -13.72 -13.88
CA ALA A 61 -23.94 -13.71 -12.44
C ALA A 61 -22.71 -13.17 -11.68
N LEU A 62 -21.50 -13.55 -12.09
CA LEU A 62 -20.27 -13.02 -11.49
C LEU A 62 -20.12 -11.51 -11.74
N LYS A 63 -20.42 -11.04 -12.96
CA LYS A 63 -20.40 -9.62 -13.30
C LYS A 63 -21.39 -8.82 -12.45
N GLU A 64 -22.62 -9.32 -12.32
CA GLU A 64 -23.63 -8.71 -11.45
C GLU A 64 -23.20 -8.71 -9.98
N PHE A 65 -22.61 -9.80 -9.49
CA PHE A 65 -22.07 -9.88 -8.14
C PHE A 65 -21.00 -8.80 -7.89
N PHE A 66 -20.01 -8.66 -8.77
CA PHE A 66 -18.96 -7.64 -8.60
C PHE A 66 -19.53 -6.22 -8.71
N ARG A 67 -20.50 -5.97 -9.58
CA ARG A 67 -21.21 -4.68 -9.64
C ARG A 67 -21.84 -4.33 -8.29
N LEU A 68 -22.40 -5.31 -7.60
CA LEU A 68 -23.10 -5.10 -6.32
C LEU A 68 -22.16 -5.05 -5.12
N TYR A 69 -21.11 -5.88 -5.07
CA TYR A 69 -20.30 -6.07 -3.86
C TYR A 69 -18.87 -5.52 -3.96
N SER A 70 -18.44 -4.98 -5.10
CA SER A 70 -17.07 -4.45 -5.26
C SER A 70 -16.69 -3.42 -4.19
N ASN A 71 -17.55 -2.44 -3.92
CA ASN A 71 -17.31 -1.45 -2.87
C ASN A 71 -17.26 -2.08 -1.47
N ASP A 72 -18.05 -3.12 -1.17
CA ASP A 72 -17.96 -3.82 0.12
C ASP A 72 -16.61 -4.55 0.25
N ILE A 73 -16.08 -5.14 -0.82
CA ILE A 73 -14.78 -5.82 -0.83
C ILE A 73 -13.65 -4.80 -0.61
N TYR A 74 -13.65 -3.69 -1.36
CA TYR A 74 -12.61 -2.66 -1.27
C TYR A 74 -12.62 -1.96 0.09
N ASN A 75 -13.80 -1.60 0.61
CA ASN A 75 -13.91 -0.91 1.90
C ASN A 75 -13.72 -1.81 3.12
N PHE A 76 -13.76 -3.13 2.97
CA PHE A 76 -13.59 -4.07 4.08
C PHE A 76 -12.27 -3.88 4.86
N PRO A 77 -11.07 -3.92 4.22
CA PRO A 77 -9.80 -3.69 4.91
C PRO A 77 -9.70 -2.30 5.54
N LEU A 78 -10.23 -1.26 4.87
CA LEU A 78 -10.23 0.12 5.36
C LEU A 78 -11.04 0.25 6.66
N ARG A 79 -12.24 -0.34 6.70
CA ARG A 79 -13.16 -0.17 7.84
C ARG A 79 -12.87 -1.10 9.01
N VAL A 80 -12.47 -2.34 8.73
CA VAL A 80 -12.35 -3.38 9.77
C VAL A 80 -10.94 -3.45 10.34
N PHE A 81 -9.91 -3.15 9.54
CA PHE A 81 -8.51 -3.28 9.92
C PHE A 81 -7.74 -1.95 9.85
N HIS A 82 -8.38 -0.85 9.45
CA HIS A 82 -7.77 0.47 9.33
C HIS A 82 -6.49 0.47 8.49
N LEU A 83 -6.50 -0.33 7.42
CA LEU A 83 -5.41 -0.37 6.44
C LEU A 83 -5.44 0.88 5.54
N ASP A 84 -4.36 1.13 4.83
CA ASP A 84 -4.26 2.20 3.84
C ASP A 84 -4.94 1.83 2.51
N GLU A 85 -5.13 2.83 1.64
CA GLU A 85 -5.76 2.66 0.34
C GLU A 85 -4.97 1.73 -0.60
N ASP A 86 -3.63 1.75 -0.48
CA ASP A 86 -2.73 0.87 -1.22
C ASP A 86 -2.98 -0.60 -0.85
N ALA A 87 -2.99 -0.93 0.45
CA ALA A 87 -3.33 -2.26 0.94
C ALA A 87 -4.76 -2.67 0.58
N ALA A 88 -5.71 -1.73 0.57
CA ALA A 88 -7.09 -2.01 0.19
C ALA A 88 -7.21 -2.37 -1.30
N SER A 89 -6.49 -1.65 -2.17
CA SER A 89 -6.37 -1.95 -3.59
C SER A 89 -5.76 -3.34 -3.82
N ASP A 90 -4.63 -3.63 -3.19
CA ASP A 90 -3.95 -4.92 -3.29
C ASP A 90 -4.84 -6.08 -2.80
N PHE A 91 -5.51 -5.90 -1.66
CA PHE A 91 -6.45 -6.88 -1.15
C PHE A 91 -7.64 -7.08 -2.10
N TYR A 92 -8.17 -6.00 -2.69
CA TYR A 92 -9.27 -6.09 -3.64
C TYR A 92 -8.87 -6.96 -4.85
N LEU A 93 -7.70 -6.73 -5.43
CA LEU A 93 -7.18 -7.54 -6.54
C LEU A 93 -7.01 -9.01 -6.13
N TYR A 94 -6.40 -9.26 -4.98
CA TYR A 94 -6.26 -10.60 -4.40
C TYR A 94 -7.62 -11.29 -4.22
N ALA A 95 -8.63 -10.55 -3.77
CA ALA A 95 -9.96 -11.06 -3.53
C ALA A 95 -10.72 -11.31 -4.83
N PHE A 96 -10.63 -10.39 -5.78
CA PHE A 96 -11.20 -10.49 -7.12
C PHE A 96 -10.73 -11.78 -7.82
N GLU A 97 -9.42 -12.03 -7.84
CA GLU A 97 -8.81 -13.21 -8.44
C GLU A 97 -9.29 -14.54 -7.82
N ARG A 98 -9.60 -14.54 -6.53
CA ARG A 98 -10.11 -15.74 -5.84
C ARG A 98 -11.61 -15.93 -6.01
N LEU A 99 -12.37 -14.83 -6.01
CA LEU A 99 -13.83 -14.87 -6.11
C LEU A 99 -14.29 -15.16 -7.55
N LYS A 100 -13.57 -14.70 -8.57
CA LYS A 100 -13.92 -14.96 -9.99
C LYS A 100 -13.96 -16.45 -10.34
N THR A 101 -13.32 -17.32 -9.55
CA THR A 101 -13.33 -18.78 -9.76
C THR A 101 -14.68 -19.45 -9.46
N GLY A 102 -15.58 -18.76 -8.76
CA GLY A 102 -16.90 -19.30 -8.37
C GLY A 102 -16.88 -20.27 -7.18
N GLN A 103 -15.73 -20.88 -6.85
CA GLN A 103 -15.67 -22.03 -5.93
C GLN A 103 -16.15 -21.70 -4.51
N ARG A 104 -15.82 -20.50 -4.01
CA ARG A 104 -16.18 -20.10 -2.64
C ARG A 104 -17.69 -19.96 -2.45
N PHE A 105 -18.43 -19.54 -3.49
CA PHE A 105 -19.88 -19.37 -3.44
C PHE A 105 -20.63 -20.69 -3.21
N ARG A 106 -20.07 -21.84 -3.61
CA ARG A 106 -20.67 -23.17 -3.39
C ARG A 106 -20.84 -23.53 -1.91
N SER A 107 -20.06 -22.91 -1.03
CA SER A 107 -20.14 -23.15 0.42
C SER A 107 -21.30 -22.41 1.10
N PHE A 108 -21.98 -21.49 0.40
CA PHE A 108 -23.11 -20.75 0.95
C PHE A 108 -24.40 -21.59 0.91
N GLN A 109 -24.91 -21.98 2.09
CA GLN A 109 -26.10 -22.82 2.24
C GLN A 109 -27.39 -22.03 2.52
N GLY A 110 -27.35 -20.69 2.62
CA GLY A 110 -28.52 -19.87 2.91
C GLY A 110 -29.05 -19.91 4.36
N LYS A 111 -28.33 -20.54 5.28
CA LYS A 111 -28.71 -20.61 6.73
C LYS A 111 -28.55 -19.29 7.48
N SER A 112 -27.77 -18.36 6.94
CA SER A 112 -27.54 -17.02 7.46
C SER A 112 -27.68 -15.99 6.33
N SER A 113 -27.73 -14.70 6.67
CA SER A 113 -27.70 -13.66 5.66
C SER A 113 -26.42 -13.81 4.81
N PHE A 114 -26.54 -13.58 3.51
CA PHE A 114 -25.40 -13.66 2.59
C PHE A 114 -24.25 -12.76 3.05
N ARG A 115 -24.57 -11.55 3.52
CA ARG A 115 -23.58 -10.58 3.97
C ARG A 115 -22.81 -11.05 5.20
N THR A 116 -23.48 -11.67 6.17
CA THR A 116 -22.82 -12.25 7.36
C THR A 116 -21.81 -13.34 6.94
N TRP A 117 -22.23 -14.23 6.04
CA TRP A 117 -21.33 -15.25 5.48
C TRP A 117 -20.18 -14.60 4.69
N PHE A 118 -20.50 -13.63 3.83
CA PHE A 118 -19.53 -13.00 2.94
C PHE A 118 -18.45 -12.22 3.71
N TYR A 119 -18.81 -11.51 4.77
CA TYR A 119 -17.84 -10.83 5.65
C TYR A 119 -16.92 -11.83 6.35
N THR A 120 -17.40 -13.01 6.70
CA THR A 120 -16.55 -14.09 7.24
C THR A 120 -15.55 -14.57 6.20
N VAL A 121 -16.00 -14.71 4.94
CA VAL A 121 -15.13 -15.07 3.81
C VAL A 121 -14.07 -14.00 3.58
N LEU A 122 -14.46 -12.71 3.51
CA LEU A 122 -13.54 -11.59 3.34
C LEU A 122 -12.53 -11.49 4.47
N ARG A 123 -12.95 -11.67 5.72
CA ARG A 123 -12.05 -11.68 6.88
C ARG A 123 -10.98 -12.75 6.75
N ASN A 124 -11.37 -13.97 6.38
CA ASN A 124 -10.43 -15.08 6.23
C ASN A 124 -9.46 -14.81 5.07
N MET A 125 -9.98 -14.29 3.94
CA MET A 125 -9.15 -13.92 2.80
C MET A 125 -8.16 -12.81 3.13
N LEU A 126 -8.56 -11.82 3.93
CA LEU A 126 -7.68 -10.72 4.32
C LEU A 126 -6.56 -11.22 5.24
N ILE A 127 -6.87 -12.11 6.18
CA ILE A 127 -5.85 -12.74 7.04
C ILE A 127 -4.87 -13.56 6.19
N ASP A 128 -5.36 -14.33 5.21
CA ASP A 128 -4.52 -15.11 4.32
C ASP A 128 -3.62 -14.21 3.45
N TRP A 129 -4.18 -13.13 2.89
CA TRP A 129 -3.41 -12.12 2.14
C TRP A 129 -2.33 -11.48 3.02
N MET A 130 -2.68 -11.03 4.23
CA MET A 130 -1.70 -10.44 5.16
C MET A 130 -0.55 -11.41 5.46
N ARG A 131 -0.81 -12.71 5.63
CA ARG A 131 0.25 -13.71 5.82
C ARG A 131 1.21 -13.76 4.64
N THR A 132 0.69 -13.80 3.42
CA THR A 132 1.53 -13.81 2.20
C THR A 132 2.39 -12.56 2.09
N VAL A 133 1.85 -11.39 2.42
CA VAL A 133 2.61 -10.12 2.40
C VAL A 133 3.72 -10.09 3.46
N HIS A 134 3.50 -10.67 4.65
CA HIS A 134 4.52 -10.73 5.69
C HIS A 134 5.64 -11.70 5.37
N GLU A 135 5.32 -12.84 4.74
CA GLU A 135 6.32 -13.82 4.32
C GLU A 135 7.28 -13.24 3.27
N VAL A 136 6.76 -12.52 2.26
CA VAL A 136 7.59 -11.85 1.23
C VAL A 136 8.56 -10.84 1.86
N LYS A 137 8.07 -9.99 2.77
CA LYS A 137 8.91 -8.99 3.46
C LYS A 137 10.01 -9.63 4.33
N THR A 138 9.74 -10.80 4.90
CA THR A 138 10.71 -11.51 5.73
C THR A 138 11.84 -12.09 4.86
N VAL A 139 11.51 -12.65 3.71
CA VAL A 139 12.49 -13.20 2.75
C VAL A 139 13.37 -12.10 2.16
N GLU A 140 12.81 -10.93 1.83
CA GLU A 140 13.58 -9.77 1.36
C GLU A 140 14.60 -9.29 2.41
N LYS A 141 14.17 -9.20 3.67
CA LYS A 141 15.05 -8.79 4.77
C LYS A 141 16.17 -9.80 5.03
N GLN A 142 15.91 -11.10 4.89
CA GLN A 142 16.94 -12.13 5.04
C GLN A 142 17.98 -12.11 3.91
N LYS A 143 17.59 -11.69 2.69
CA LYS A 143 18.55 -11.48 1.59
C LYS A 143 19.44 -10.25 1.80
N SER A 144 18.91 -9.18 2.40
CA SER A 144 19.73 -8.00 2.72
C SER A 144 20.69 -8.19 3.90
N ASP A 145 20.42 -9.15 4.80
CA ASP A 145 21.31 -9.44 5.94
C ASP A 145 22.57 -10.21 5.53
N ASP A 146 22.55 -10.98 4.42
CA ASP A 146 23.73 -11.70 3.90
C ASP A 146 24.69 -10.80 3.08
N GLU A 147 24.17 -9.69 2.53
CA GLU A 147 24.98 -8.61 1.91
C GLU A 147 25.41 -7.52 2.91
N SER A 148 24.96 -7.58 4.17
CA SER A 148 25.22 -6.53 5.19
C SER A 148 26.65 -6.49 5.74
N ARG A 149 27.60 -7.20 5.11
CA ARG A 149 29.03 -7.07 5.41
C ARG A 149 29.83 -6.25 4.38
N ASN A 150 29.20 -5.66 3.35
CA ASN A 150 29.94 -4.94 2.30
C ASN A 150 29.40 -3.55 1.90
N LEU A 151 28.61 -2.87 2.74
CA LEU A 151 28.13 -1.50 2.47
C LEU A 151 28.85 -0.44 3.31
N GLN A 152 30.19 -0.46 3.30
CA GLN A 152 31.01 0.52 4.01
C GLN A 152 31.64 1.60 3.10
N TRP A 153 31.14 1.83 1.88
CA TRP A 153 31.76 2.83 0.99
C TRP A 153 30.86 3.93 0.41
N ILE A 154 29.60 4.08 0.80
CA ILE A 154 28.74 5.15 0.24
C ILE A 154 28.28 6.11 1.36
N GLU A 155 29.23 6.82 1.96
CA GLU A 155 28.97 8.03 2.77
C GLU A 155 29.23 9.34 2.00
N THR A 156 29.29 9.29 0.67
CA THR A 156 29.19 10.48 -0.20
C THR A 156 28.07 10.27 -1.21
N VAL A 157 26.82 10.44 -0.77
CA VAL A 157 25.67 10.58 -1.67
C VAL A 157 25.19 11.99 -1.51
N ALA A 158 25.67 12.87 -2.38
CA ALA A 158 24.79 13.90 -2.93
C ALA A 158 23.47 13.19 -3.29
N ASP A 159 22.33 13.75 -2.89
CA ASP A 159 20.99 13.20 -3.15
C ASP A 159 20.98 12.57 -4.56
N PRO A 160 20.50 11.32 -4.75
CA PRO A 160 20.48 10.71 -6.09
C PRO A 160 19.73 11.56 -7.14
N ASP A 161 18.96 12.55 -6.68
CA ASP A 161 18.27 13.54 -7.51
C ASP A 161 19.20 14.67 -8.04
N THR A 162 20.51 14.63 -7.76
CA THR A 162 21.48 15.60 -8.33
C THR A 162 22.05 15.16 -9.68
N GLU A 163 21.81 13.92 -10.11
CA GLU A 163 22.03 13.49 -11.48
C GLU A 163 20.75 13.75 -12.27
N LYS A 164 20.66 14.95 -12.85
CA LYS A 164 19.69 15.28 -13.90
C LYS A 164 19.99 14.43 -15.14
N SER A 165 19.64 13.15 -15.11
CA SER A 165 19.39 12.39 -16.33
C SER A 165 18.21 13.05 -17.06
N ASP A 166 18.30 13.18 -18.38
CA ASP A 166 17.36 13.87 -19.27
C ASP A 166 15.87 13.78 -18.84
N ASP A 167 15.40 14.73 -18.02
CA ASP A 167 14.00 14.81 -17.58
C ASP A 167 13.05 15.00 -18.78
N SER A 168 13.56 15.54 -19.89
CA SER A 168 12.82 15.74 -21.14
C SER A 168 12.40 14.42 -21.76
N ASP A 169 13.34 13.49 -21.93
CA ASP A 169 13.08 12.18 -22.57
C ASP A 169 12.12 11.33 -21.73
N PHE A 170 12.23 11.41 -20.40
CA PHE A 170 11.31 10.71 -19.51
C PHE A 170 9.89 11.26 -19.62
N MET A 171 9.73 12.58 -19.62
CA MET A 171 8.40 13.22 -19.69
C MET A 171 7.75 12.99 -21.06
N GLU A 172 8.49 13.11 -22.16
CA GLU A 172 7.97 12.79 -23.50
C GLU A 172 7.52 11.34 -23.59
N HIS A 173 8.31 10.41 -23.07
CA HIS A 173 7.95 9.01 -23.06
C HIS A 173 6.73 8.70 -22.17
N PHE A 174 6.67 9.32 -21.00
CA PHE A 174 5.52 9.20 -20.12
C PHE A 174 4.22 9.67 -20.79
N HIS A 175 4.28 10.81 -21.49
CA HIS A 175 3.15 11.30 -22.27
C HIS A 175 2.78 10.34 -23.41
N HIS A 176 3.78 9.76 -24.09
CA HIS A 176 3.54 8.77 -25.13
C HIS A 176 2.79 7.54 -24.61
N ILE A 177 3.22 6.97 -23.48
CA ILE A 177 2.49 5.85 -22.85
C ILE A 177 1.05 6.25 -22.53
N LEU A 178 0.84 7.43 -21.93
CA LEU A 178 -0.50 7.90 -21.58
C LEU A 178 -1.43 8.09 -22.79
N ASP A 179 -0.86 8.37 -23.96
CA ASP A 179 -1.59 8.49 -25.23
C ASP A 179 -1.88 7.12 -25.87
N GLU A 180 -1.02 6.12 -25.66
CA GLU A 180 -1.27 4.74 -26.09
C GLU A 180 -2.32 4.03 -25.22
N LEU A 181 -2.51 4.49 -23.98
CA LEU A 181 -3.49 3.90 -23.08
C LEU A 181 -4.92 4.10 -23.60
N PRO A 182 -5.79 3.08 -23.44
CA PRO A 182 -7.23 3.24 -23.65
C PRO A 182 -7.78 4.43 -22.86
N ARG A 183 -8.74 5.15 -23.48
CA ARG A 183 -9.30 6.39 -22.95
C ARG A 183 -9.74 6.28 -21.49
N ASP A 184 -10.48 5.23 -21.15
CA ASP A 184 -10.98 4.97 -19.81
C ASP A 184 -9.85 4.90 -18.76
N LEU A 185 -8.73 4.24 -19.12
CA LEU A 185 -7.58 4.09 -18.24
C LEU A 185 -6.81 5.40 -18.07
N SER A 186 -6.60 6.13 -19.18
CA SER A 186 -5.93 7.43 -19.16
C SER A 186 -6.68 8.44 -18.29
N ILE A 187 -8.02 8.48 -18.38
CA ILE A 187 -8.86 9.36 -17.55
C ILE A 187 -8.77 8.99 -16.07
N VAL A 188 -8.88 7.70 -15.72
CA VAL A 188 -8.73 7.26 -14.33
C VAL A 188 -7.37 7.63 -13.77
N PHE A 189 -6.30 7.43 -14.54
CA PHE A 189 -4.96 7.82 -14.15
C PHE A 189 -4.85 9.33 -13.91
N LYS A 190 -5.34 10.15 -14.85
CA LYS A 190 -5.38 11.61 -14.71
C LYS A 190 -6.18 12.07 -13.50
N LEU A 191 -7.30 11.42 -13.17
CA LEU A 191 -8.09 11.73 -11.98
C LEU A 191 -7.38 11.34 -10.68
N VAL A 192 -6.69 10.19 -10.65
CA VAL A 192 -5.87 9.79 -9.48
C VAL A 192 -4.72 10.76 -9.26
N PHE A 193 -4.08 11.23 -10.35
CA PHE A 193 -2.96 12.16 -10.30
C PHE A 193 -3.34 13.60 -10.68
N ILE A 194 -4.57 14.00 -10.38
CA ILE A 194 -5.17 15.28 -10.79
C ILE A 194 -4.42 16.52 -10.24
N TYR A 195 -3.60 16.33 -9.21
CA TYR A 195 -2.73 17.37 -8.68
C TYR A 195 -1.52 17.65 -9.60
N TYR A 196 -1.03 16.63 -10.29
CA TYR A 196 0.15 16.71 -11.17
C TYR A 196 -0.22 16.83 -12.65
N LEU A 197 -1.40 16.31 -13.02
CA LEU A 197 -1.87 16.23 -14.40
C LEU A 197 -3.07 17.13 -14.61
N ASP A 198 -3.10 17.77 -15.77
CA ASP A 198 -4.24 18.59 -16.19
C ASP A 198 -5.21 17.80 -17.07
N LEU A 199 -6.49 18.18 -16.97
CA LEU A 199 -7.57 17.64 -17.78
C LEU A 199 -7.79 18.55 -18.99
N GLY A 200 -7.56 18.00 -20.18
CA GLY A 200 -7.81 18.69 -21.44
C GLY A 200 -9.30 18.72 -21.82
N LEU A 201 -9.64 19.43 -22.90
CA LEU A 201 -11.03 19.57 -23.36
C LEU A 201 -11.71 18.22 -23.63
N ALA A 202 -11.02 17.33 -24.35
CA ALA A 202 -11.54 15.99 -24.61
C ALA A 202 -11.75 15.19 -23.32
N ASP A 203 -10.96 15.45 -22.26
CA ASP A 203 -11.10 14.75 -20.98
C ASP A 203 -12.41 15.17 -20.31
N TRP A 204 -12.72 16.48 -20.35
CA TRP A 204 -14.00 17.00 -19.89
C TRP A 204 -15.18 16.44 -20.66
N ASP A 205 -15.09 16.34 -21.98
CA ASP A 205 -16.17 15.79 -22.81
C ASP A 205 -16.45 14.33 -22.42
N TYR A 206 -15.42 13.51 -22.30
CA TYR A 206 -15.55 12.12 -21.85
C TYR A 206 -16.15 12.02 -20.44
N LEU A 207 -15.71 12.87 -19.51
CA LEU A 207 -16.24 12.86 -18.14
C LEU A 207 -17.72 13.22 -18.11
N LEU A 208 -18.16 14.17 -18.92
CA LEU A 208 -19.57 14.59 -19.00
C LEU A 208 -20.46 13.56 -19.70
N GLU A 209 -19.92 12.81 -20.66
CA GLU A 209 -20.65 11.72 -21.33
C GLU A 209 -20.83 10.49 -20.43
N ASN A 210 -19.84 10.20 -19.58
CA ASN A 210 -19.79 8.97 -18.78
C ASN A 210 -20.21 9.17 -17.31
N SER A 211 -20.47 10.41 -16.89
CA SER A 211 -20.92 10.74 -15.54
C SER A 211 -22.36 11.21 -15.52
N SER A 212 -23.04 11.01 -14.39
CA SER A 212 -24.35 11.59 -14.11
C SER A 212 -24.27 13.02 -13.55
N MET A 213 -23.06 13.54 -13.30
CA MET A 213 -22.85 14.84 -12.67
C MET A 213 -22.94 16.00 -13.66
N ASP A 214 -23.48 17.13 -13.19
CA ASP A 214 -23.44 18.39 -13.95
C ASP A 214 -22.01 18.95 -14.03
N ARG A 215 -21.71 19.66 -15.12
CA ARG A 215 -20.40 20.28 -15.36
C ARG A 215 -19.97 21.19 -14.21
N GLY A 216 -20.88 21.99 -13.66
CA GLY A 216 -20.56 22.89 -12.55
C GLY A 216 -20.26 22.15 -11.26
N GLU A 217 -20.97 21.04 -11.02
CA GLU A 217 -20.74 20.19 -9.85
C GLU A 217 -19.42 19.43 -9.93
N MET A 218 -19.15 18.82 -11.08
CA MET A 218 -17.91 18.11 -11.34
C MET A 218 -16.70 19.03 -11.22
N ALA A 219 -16.76 20.24 -11.81
CA ALA A 219 -15.69 21.22 -11.71
C ALA A 219 -15.41 21.65 -10.26
N ARG A 220 -16.45 21.87 -9.46
CA ARG A 220 -16.31 22.17 -8.04
C ARG A 220 -15.66 21.01 -7.29
N ARG A 221 -16.13 19.78 -7.52
CA ARG A 221 -15.59 18.59 -6.85
C ARG A 221 -14.11 18.36 -7.18
N ILE A 222 -13.72 18.58 -8.44
CA ILE A 222 -12.31 18.52 -8.87
C ILE A 222 -11.49 19.62 -8.21
N ALA A 223 -11.99 20.85 -8.15
CA ALA A 223 -11.30 21.97 -7.50
C ALA A 223 -11.10 21.73 -5.99
N ASP A 224 -12.15 21.29 -5.29
CA ASP A 224 -12.09 20.93 -3.88
C ASP A 224 -11.06 19.81 -3.64
N GLN A 225 -11.04 18.81 -4.52
CA GLN A 225 -10.06 17.73 -4.44
C GLN A 225 -8.64 18.25 -4.66
N LYS A 226 -8.40 19.12 -5.66
CA LYS A 226 -7.08 19.73 -5.88
C LYS A 226 -6.60 20.51 -4.66
N ASN A 227 -7.48 21.24 -3.98
CA ASN A 227 -7.14 21.97 -2.75
C ASN A 227 -6.75 21.02 -1.61
N GLU A 228 -7.51 19.95 -1.38
CA GLU A 228 -7.16 18.94 -0.37
C GLU A 228 -5.80 18.28 -0.67
N LEU A 229 -5.52 18.00 -1.94
CA LEU A 229 -4.24 17.44 -2.37
C LEU A 229 -3.08 18.43 -2.20
N ALA A 230 -3.30 19.74 -2.42
CA ALA A 230 -2.30 20.78 -2.18
C ALA A 230 -1.92 20.88 -0.69
N GLU A 231 -2.88 20.79 0.22
CA GLU A 231 -2.63 20.76 1.66
C GLU A 231 -1.81 19.52 2.06
N ARG A 232 -2.16 18.34 1.54
CA ARG A 232 -1.40 17.10 1.74
C ARG A 232 0.03 17.21 1.19
N SER A 233 0.21 17.84 0.03
CA SER A 233 1.52 18.07 -0.59
C SER A 233 2.42 18.93 0.31
N THR A 234 1.87 19.99 0.90
CA THR A 234 2.58 20.85 1.87
C THR A 234 3.02 20.05 3.10
N GLY A 235 2.16 19.16 3.61
CA GLY A 235 2.52 18.25 4.70
C GLY A 235 3.65 17.29 4.34
N ASN A 236 3.66 16.77 3.11
CA ASN A 236 4.72 15.88 2.60
C ASN A 236 6.05 16.62 2.44
N LEU A 237 6.02 17.88 1.96
CA LEU A 237 7.21 18.74 1.87
C LEU A 237 7.84 18.97 3.25
N SER A 238 7.03 19.27 4.27
CA SER A 238 7.52 19.39 5.65
C SER A 238 8.16 18.10 6.17
N GLN A 239 7.67 16.91 5.75
CA GLN A 239 8.32 15.64 6.07
C GLN A 239 9.65 15.46 5.33
N GLN A 240 9.78 15.97 4.10
CA GLN A 240 11.06 16.01 3.38
C GLN A 240 12.06 16.93 4.09
N ASP A 241 11.65 18.13 4.49
CA ASP A 241 12.49 19.04 5.28
C ASP A 241 12.95 18.41 6.60
N LYS A 242 12.10 17.55 7.19
CA LYS A 242 12.46 16.76 8.37
C LYS A 242 13.56 15.72 8.08
N ILE A 243 13.56 15.10 6.90
CA ILE A 243 14.64 14.19 6.49
C ILE A 243 15.96 14.96 6.41
N THR A 244 15.94 16.14 5.79
CA THR A 244 17.11 17.01 5.63
C THR A 244 17.63 17.50 6.97
N SER A 245 16.77 18.02 7.84
CA SER A 245 17.17 18.49 9.18
C SER A 245 17.69 17.36 10.07
N LEU A 246 17.14 16.14 9.99
CA LEU A 246 17.68 14.97 10.67
C LEU A 246 19.08 14.61 10.15
N TYR A 247 19.30 14.69 8.84
CA TYR A 247 20.62 14.46 8.25
C TYR A 247 21.66 15.46 8.76
N LEU A 248 21.35 16.76 8.70
CA LEU A 248 22.23 17.82 9.22
C LEU A 248 22.54 17.61 10.70
N SER A 249 21.53 17.29 11.51
CA SER A 249 21.71 17.04 12.94
C SER A 249 22.58 15.80 13.22
N VAL A 250 22.48 14.75 12.41
CA VAL A 250 23.36 13.57 12.52
C VAL A 250 24.81 13.94 12.17
N LEU A 251 25.03 14.76 11.14
CA LEU A 251 26.37 15.24 10.77
C LEU A 251 27.02 16.07 11.90
N GLU A 252 26.26 16.98 12.51
CA GLU A 252 26.70 17.77 13.66
C GLU A 252 27.08 16.88 14.84
N LEU A 253 26.25 15.90 15.18
CA LEU A 253 26.53 14.95 16.26
C LEU A 253 27.75 14.08 15.98
N LYS A 254 27.91 13.59 14.74
CA LYS A 254 29.11 12.84 14.32
C LYS A 254 30.36 13.71 14.44
N THR A 255 30.30 14.98 14.06
CA THR A 255 31.42 15.91 14.20
C THR A 255 31.74 16.15 15.67
N LYS A 256 30.73 16.35 16.53
CA LYS A 256 30.90 16.47 17.99
C LYS A 256 31.55 15.22 18.57
N ARG A 257 31.07 14.04 18.19
CA ARG A 257 31.63 12.73 18.57
C ARG A 257 33.10 12.62 18.21
N SER A 258 33.46 12.93 16.96
CA SER A 258 34.85 12.88 16.49
C SER A 258 35.77 13.84 17.25
N ARG A 259 35.29 15.05 17.58
CA ARG A 259 36.05 16.01 18.41
C ARG A 259 36.28 15.48 19.82
N LEU A 260 35.24 14.98 20.47
CA LEU A 260 35.33 14.44 21.82
C LEU A 260 36.29 13.23 21.87
N MET A 261 36.20 12.33 20.89
CA MET A 261 37.15 11.22 20.74
C MET A 261 38.60 11.69 20.61
N ALA A 262 38.85 12.69 19.75
CA ALA A 262 40.19 13.24 19.58
C ALA A 262 40.73 13.91 20.85
N GLU A 263 39.87 14.58 21.62
CA GLU A 263 40.25 15.15 22.93
C GLU A 263 40.59 14.04 23.93
N MET A 264 39.78 12.97 24.01
CA MET A 264 40.01 11.82 24.88
C MET A 264 41.31 11.07 24.55
N GLU A 265 41.75 11.05 23.29
CA GLU A 265 43.04 10.45 22.89
C GLU A 265 44.25 11.23 23.43
N THR A 266 44.09 12.51 23.74
CA THR A 266 45.19 13.40 24.20
C THR A 266 45.31 13.53 25.72
N ARG A 267 44.31 13.08 26.50
CA ARG A 267 44.27 13.19 27.97
C ARG A 267 43.79 11.90 28.64
N ASN A 268 44.06 11.71 29.93
CA ASN A 268 43.48 10.58 30.67
C ASN A 268 41.95 10.70 30.68
N VAL A 269 41.28 9.62 30.29
CA VAL A 269 39.83 9.53 30.09
C VAL A 269 39.07 9.78 31.40
N ASP A 270 38.22 10.81 31.41
CA ASP A 270 37.28 11.09 32.50
C ASP A 270 36.00 10.24 32.31
N PRO A 271 35.50 9.51 33.34
CA PRO A 271 34.25 8.77 33.25
C PRO A 271 33.02 9.59 32.81
N GLY A 272 33.05 10.92 33.00
CA GLY A 272 32.01 11.83 32.50
C GLY A 272 31.98 11.95 30.97
N GLU A 273 33.14 11.89 30.32
CA GLU A 273 33.29 12.01 28.86
C GLU A 273 32.83 10.75 28.13
N GLU A 274 33.10 9.58 28.71
CA GLU A 274 32.61 8.29 28.18
C GLU A 274 31.07 8.22 28.21
N ALA A 275 30.45 8.67 29.30
CA ALA A 275 28.99 8.78 29.39
C ALA A 275 28.40 9.82 28.41
N GLU A 276 29.14 10.89 28.08
CA GLU A 276 28.71 11.85 27.05
C GLU A 276 28.82 11.28 25.64
N LEU A 277 29.87 10.49 25.36
CA LEU A 277 30.03 9.78 24.10
C LEU A 277 28.90 8.79 23.86
N GLU A 278 28.55 7.96 24.85
CA GLU A 278 27.43 7.01 24.76
C GLU A 278 26.10 7.73 24.49
N ARG A 279 25.87 8.89 25.13
CA ARG A 279 24.67 9.71 24.86
C ARG A 279 24.64 10.21 23.42
N ILE A 280 25.78 10.68 22.89
CA ILE A 280 25.89 11.14 21.50
C ILE A 280 25.62 9.98 20.55
N ASP A 281 26.19 8.80 20.79
CA ASP A 281 25.97 7.62 19.95
C ASP A 281 24.51 7.18 19.94
N HIS A 282 23.86 7.12 21.11
CA HIS A 282 22.42 6.82 21.20
C HIS A 282 21.56 7.88 20.48
N LEU A 283 21.92 9.16 20.55
CA LEU A 283 21.22 10.22 19.81
C LEU A 283 21.40 10.10 18.30
N ILE A 284 22.60 9.75 17.83
CA ILE A 284 22.90 9.47 16.42
C ILE A 284 22.02 8.31 15.95
N GLU A 285 22.04 7.18 16.65
CA GLU A 285 21.26 5.98 16.29
C GLU A 285 19.76 6.30 16.24
N LYS A 286 19.24 7.00 17.26
CA LYS A 286 17.83 7.40 17.31
C LYS A 286 17.44 8.28 16.12
N LYS A 287 18.27 9.25 15.74
CA LYS A 287 18.01 10.16 14.61
C LYS A 287 18.16 9.45 13.26
N GLN A 288 19.14 8.56 13.12
CA GLN A 288 19.30 7.71 11.94
C GLN A 288 18.07 6.82 11.74
N ASN A 289 17.60 6.14 12.79
CA ASN A 289 16.38 5.33 12.75
C ASN A 289 15.14 6.15 12.38
N GLN A 290 15.03 7.40 12.84
CA GLN A 290 13.94 8.30 12.44
C GLN A 290 14.03 8.68 10.95
N ARG A 291 15.23 9.03 10.48
CA ARG A 291 15.50 9.38 9.08
C ARG A 291 15.20 8.20 8.16
N GLU A 292 15.66 7.00 8.53
CA GLU A 292 15.45 5.79 7.74
C GLU A 292 13.97 5.46 7.60
N LYS A 293 13.18 5.56 8.68
CA LYS A 293 11.72 5.39 8.61
C LYS A 293 11.05 6.36 7.65
N LEU A 294 11.49 7.63 7.61
CA LEU A 294 10.95 8.62 6.67
C LEU A 294 11.40 8.34 5.24
N ILE A 295 12.65 7.92 5.03
CA ILE A 295 13.15 7.52 3.70
C ILE A 295 12.42 6.27 3.19
N GLN A 296 12.16 5.29 4.05
CA GLN A 296 11.35 4.12 3.69
C GLN A 296 9.93 4.54 3.31
N LYS A 297 9.34 5.54 3.98
CA LYS A 297 8.05 6.09 3.56
C LYS A 297 8.11 6.78 2.20
N ARG A 298 9.17 7.56 1.95
CA ARG A 298 9.42 8.20 0.63
C ARG A 298 9.55 7.14 -0.47
N LYS A 299 10.36 6.10 -0.26
CA LYS A 299 10.57 4.99 -1.21
C LYS A 299 9.28 4.22 -1.53
N LYS A 300 8.34 4.13 -0.59
CA LYS A 300 7.01 3.54 -0.81
C LYS A 300 6.04 4.46 -1.55
N GLY A 301 6.48 5.64 -1.98
CA GLY A 301 5.64 6.60 -2.69
C GLY A 301 4.60 7.30 -1.80
N HIS A 302 4.71 7.24 -0.47
CA HIS A 302 3.78 7.93 0.44
C HIS A 302 3.88 9.46 0.35
N PHE A 303 4.92 9.99 -0.27
CA PHE A 303 5.09 11.44 -0.47
C PHE A 303 4.44 11.91 -1.78
N VAL A 304 4.08 10.98 -2.67
CA VAL A 304 3.29 11.27 -3.87
C VAL A 304 1.84 11.43 -3.47
N VAL A 305 1.25 12.56 -3.85
CA VAL A 305 -0.12 12.90 -3.51
C VAL A 305 -1.06 12.31 -4.54
N ARG A 306 -1.95 11.43 -4.10
CA ARG A 306 -2.93 10.75 -4.96
C ARG A 306 -4.34 11.08 -4.50
N ALA A 307 -5.25 11.27 -5.45
CA ALA A 307 -6.66 11.38 -5.16
C ALA A 307 -7.19 10.02 -4.66
N PRO A 308 -8.03 10.01 -3.61
CA PRO A 308 -8.65 8.78 -3.14
C PRO A 308 -9.46 8.09 -4.24
N TYR A 309 -9.47 6.75 -4.27
CA TYR A 309 -10.27 6.01 -5.27
C TYR A 309 -11.77 6.29 -5.16
N ARG A 310 -12.22 6.67 -3.97
CA ARG A 310 -13.59 7.16 -3.74
C ARG A 310 -13.92 8.39 -4.59
N PHE A 311 -12.99 9.33 -4.71
CA PHE A 311 -13.19 10.52 -5.54
C PHE A 311 -13.36 10.15 -7.02
N VAL A 312 -12.50 9.26 -7.53
CA VAL A 312 -12.59 8.77 -8.92
C VAL A 312 -13.89 8.00 -9.16
N SER A 313 -14.27 7.16 -8.20
CA SER A 313 -15.52 6.40 -8.18
C SER A 313 -16.76 7.31 -8.26
N GLU A 314 -16.77 8.40 -7.47
CA GLU A 314 -17.85 9.40 -7.49
C GLU A 314 -17.92 10.14 -8.83
N ILE A 315 -16.78 10.53 -9.42
CA ILE A 315 -16.75 11.28 -10.68
C ILE A 315 -17.22 10.43 -11.87
N LEU A 316 -16.82 9.16 -11.94
CA LEU A 316 -17.07 8.28 -13.09
C LEU A 316 -18.27 7.31 -12.91
N ASP A 317 -18.96 7.36 -11.77
CA ASP A 317 -20.03 6.40 -11.40
C ASP A 317 -19.62 4.92 -11.53
N ILE A 318 -18.36 4.63 -11.18
CA ILE A 318 -17.80 3.27 -11.18
C ILE A 318 -17.47 2.81 -9.76
N PRO A 319 -17.51 1.51 -9.43
CA PRO A 319 -17.06 1.00 -8.13
C PRO A 319 -15.58 1.30 -7.85
N GLU A 320 -15.22 1.55 -6.59
CA GLU A 320 -13.82 1.79 -6.14
C GLU A 320 -12.90 0.61 -6.47
N GLY A 321 -13.43 -0.61 -6.43
CA GLY A 321 -12.68 -1.80 -6.85
C GLY A 321 -12.42 -1.86 -8.35
N SER A 322 -13.29 -1.27 -9.19
CA SER A 322 -13.01 -1.13 -10.63
C SER A 322 -11.84 -0.17 -10.86
N VAL A 323 -11.79 0.95 -10.12
CA VAL A 323 -10.64 1.87 -10.13
C VAL A 323 -9.35 1.13 -9.78
N SER A 324 -9.39 0.26 -8.77
CA SER A 324 -8.23 -0.55 -8.37
C SER A 324 -7.74 -1.48 -9.49
N VAL A 325 -8.66 -2.11 -10.22
CA VAL A 325 -8.32 -2.98 -11.36
C VAL A 325 -7.76 -2.18 -12.53
N MET A 326 -8.34 -1.01 -12.83
CA MET A 326 -7.84 -0.11 -13.86
C MET A 326 -6.44 0.38 -13.52
N MET A 327 -6.21 0.82 -12.28
CA MET A 327 -4.89 1.24 -11.79
C MET A 327 -3.87 0.11 -11.86
N SER A 328 -4.23 -1.13 -11.51
CA SER A 328 -3.33 -2.29 -11.69
C SER A 328 -2.89 -2.45 -13.15
N ARG A 329 -3.84 -2.38 -14.10
CA ARG A 329 -3.53 -2.52 -15.53
C ARG A 329 -2.65 -1.40 -16.05
N ILE A 330 -2.90 -0.17 -15.58
CA ILE A 330 -2.08 1.00 -15.92
C ILE A 330 -0.64 0.78 -15.41
N MET A 331 -0.48 0.39 -14.15
CA MET A 331 0.83 0.12 -13.57
C MET A 331 1.55 -1.04 -14.27
N ASP A 332 0.83 -2.07 -14.70
CA ASP A 332 1.41 -3.17 -15.49
C ASP A 332 1.89 -2.69 -16.86
N ALA A 333 1.14 -1.80 -17.54
CA ALA A 333 1.56 -1.21 -18.80
C ALA A 333 2.87 -0.40 -18.67
N PHE A 334 2.98 0.43 -17.63
CA PHE A 334 4.21 1.17 -17.34
C PHE A 334 5.40 0.24 -17.03
N ARG A 335 5.16 -0.87 -16.32
CA ARG A 335 6.21 -1.86 -16.02
C ARG A 335 6.70 -2.58 -17.27
N MET A 336 5.79 -3.07 -18.10
CA MET A 336 6.14 -3.80 -19.32
C MET A 336 7.01 -2.96 -20.24
N ASP A 337 6.66 -1.68 -20.42
CA ASP A 337 7.48 -0.78 -21.22
C ASP A 337 8.89 -0.55 -20.62
N SER A 338 8.98 -0.36 -19.30
CA SER A 338 10.29 -0.21 -18.63
C SER A 338 11.18 -1.44 -18.80
N GLU A 339 10.61 -2.64 -18.78
CA GLU A 339 11.34 -3.90 -19.02
C GLU A 339 11.77 -4.04 -20.48
N ILE A 340 10.89 -3.67 -21.44
CA ILE A 340 11.22 -3.64 -22.87
C ILE A 340 12.38 -2.68 -23.15
N ARG A 341 12.34 -1.47 -22.58
CA ARG A 341 13.42 -0.49 -22.71
C ARG A 341 14.73 -1.01 -22.15
N LYS A 342 14.70 -1.62 -20.96
CA LYS A 342 15.89 -2.23 -20.37
C LYS A 342 16.46 -3.34 -21.26
N ALA A 343 15.60 -4.18 -21.85
CA ALA A 343 16.02 -5.27 -22.74
C ALA A 343 16.50 -4.82 -24.13
N ILE A 344 16.21 -3.58 -24.56
CA ILE A 344 16.69 -3.00 -25.82
C ILE A 344 18.03 -2.26 -25.61
N LEU A 345 18.26 -1.73 -24.40
CA LEU A 345 19.44 -0.95 -24.04
C LEU A 345 20.58 -1.79 -23.44
N ASP A 346 20.26 -2.93 -22.83
CA ASP A 346 21.21 -4.00 -22.44
C ASP A 346 21.51 -4.93 -23.63
#